data_AF-A0A6P0XQ04-F1
#
_entry.id   AF-A0A6P0XQ04-F1
#
_cell.length_a   1.000
_cell.length_b   1.000
_cell.length_c   1.000
_cell.angle_alpha   90.00
_cell.angle_beta   90.00
_cell.angle_gamma   90.00
#
_symmetry.space_group_name_H-M   'P 1'
#
loop_
_entity.id
_entity.type
_entity.pdbx_description
1 polymer ?
#
loop_
_entity_poly.entity_id
_entity_poly.type
_entity_poly.pdbx_seq_one_letter_code
_entity_poly.pdbx_strand_id
1 'polypeptide(L)'
;MTLAQALEQEWKTKLQEDYPNHNSDVHNSIICWLLGNNPSRLDELTPTQREMASKGREFLYRILKQRYLDIPPERAYRNLMQRLSGLVMLRQKIRAWVNTSRDRQRSVIDVLQEVIQEMLNSDRYLQQQMAKISECTKNPNLRNSLLLASVEEYCIRPIRNQPLLVYRFVNYLR
;
A
#
# COMPACT_ATOMS: atom_id res chain seq x y z
N MET A 1 3.86 30.70 1.68
CA MET A 1 3.91 29.31 1.18
C MET A 1 3.20 28.44 2.22
N THR A 2 2.15 27.73 1.85
CA THR A 2 1.45 26.81 2.77
C THR A 2 2.28 25.54 2.99
N LEU A 3 1.98 24.76 4.04
CA LEU A 3 2.68 23.49 4.26
C LEU A 3 2.47 22.53 3.08
N ALA A 4 1.26 22.54 2.51
CA ALA A 4 0.92 21.78 1.32
C ALA A 4 1.85 22.08 0.13
N GLN A 5 2.06 23.37 -0.18
CA GLN A 5 2.94 23.80 -1.27
C GLN A 5 4.39 23.42 -1.02
N ALA A 6 4.85 23.52 0.23
CA ALA A 6 6.21 23.13 0.61
C ALA A 6 6.43 21.63 0.37
N LEU A 7 5.49 20.79 0.80
CA LEU A 7 5.55 19.33 0.64
C LEU A 7 5.43 18.92 -0.83
N GLU A 8 4.55 19.57 -1.59
CA GLU A 8 4.43 19.33 -3.03
C GLU A 8 5.77 19.60 -3.74
N GLN A 9 6.41 20.72 -3.42
CA GLN A 9 7.71 21.06 -4.01
C GLN A 9 8.82 20.09 -3.56
N GLU A 10 8.83 19.67 -2.30
CA GLU A 10 9.76 18.66 -1.78
C GLU A 10 9.63 17.34 -2.55
N TRP A 11 8.41 16.82 -2.68
CA TRP A 11 8.17 15.58 -3.41
C TRP A 11 8.46 15.71 -4.89
N LYS A 12 8.18 16.87 -5.50
CA LYS A 12 8.53 17.12 -6.90
C LYS A 12 10.04 17.05 -7.11
N THR A 13 10.83 17.73 -6.29
CA THR A 13 12.30 17.66 -6.36
C THR A 13 12.78 16.21 -6.20
N LYS A 14 12.29 15.51 -5.17
CA LYS A 14 12.67 14.12 -4.89
C LYS A 14 12.34 13.16 -6.04
N LEU A 15 11.17 13.30 -6.66
CA LEU A 15 10.75 12.46 -7.79
C LEU A 15 11.53 12.77 -9.06
N GLN A 16 11.93 14.03 -9.26
CA GLN A 16 12.79 14.41 -10.37
C GLN A 16 14.20 13.83 -10.23
N GLU A 17 14.74 13.78 -9.00
CA GLU A 17 16.02 13.13 -8.71
C GLU A 17 15.95 11.61 -8.87
N ASP A 18 14.91 10.99 -8.30
CA ASP A 18 14.76 9.53 -8.32
C ASP A 18 14.38 8.97 -9.70
N TYR A 19 13.58 9.71 -10.48
CA TYR A 19 13.03 9.30 -11.77
C TYR A 19 13.05 10.46 -12.79
N PRO A 20 14.23 10.89 -13.26
CA PRO A 20 14.36 12.06 -14.15
C PRO A 20 13.71 11.85 -15.53
N ASN A 21 13.59 10.60 -15.97
CA ASN A 21 13.03 10.25 -17.28
C ASN A 21 11.50 10.10 -17.27
N HIS A 22 10.86 10.15 -16.10
CA HIS A 22 9.40 10.12 -16.01
C HIS A 22 8.81 11.47 -16.40
N ASN A 23 7.67 11.44 -17.07
CA ASN A 23 6.96 12.67 -17.41
C ASN A 23 6.32 13.31 -16.17
N SER A 24 5.95 14.58 -16.31
CA SER A 24 5.29 15.35 -15.25
C SER A 24 4.01 14.70 -14.74
N ASP A 25 3.27 13.99 -15.60
CA ASP A 25 2.01 13.37 -15.22
C ASP A 25 2.21 12.23 -14.23
N VAL A 26 3.25 11.41 -14.40
CA VAL A 26 3.62 10.35 -13.45
C VAL A 26 4.04 10.96 -12.11
N HIS A 27 4.89 11.99 -12.12
CA HIS A 27 5.29 12.67 -10.89
C HIS A 27 4.09 13.28 -10.16
N ASN A 28 3.25 14.04 -10.87
CA ASN A 28 2.06 14.67 -10.29
C ASN A 28 1.06 13.63 -9.75
N SER A 29 0.91 12.49 -10.44
CA SER A 29 0.07 11.38 -9.97
C SER A 29 0.58 10.80 -8.64
N ILE A 30 1.89 10.61 -8.49
CA ILE A 30 2.49 10.10 -7.26
C ILE A 30 2.36 11.14 -6.13
N ILE A 31 2.59 12.42 -6.42
CA ILE A 31 2.42 13.52 -5.44
C ILE A 31 0.97 13.60 -4.96
N CYS A 32 0.02 13.57 -5.89
CA CYS A 32 -1.41 13.54 -5.59
C CYS A 32 -1.76 12.37 -4.65
N TRP A 33 -1.22 11.18 -4.93
CA TRP A 33 -1.45 10.00 -4.09
C TRP A 33 -0.83 10.11 -2.68
N LEU A 34 0.38 10.64 -2.56
CA LEU A 34 1.09 10.79 -1.28
C LEU A 34 0.47 11.88 -0.38
N LEU A 35 0.05 13.00 -0.98
CA LEU A 35 -0.50 14.15 -0.25
C LEU A 35 -2.02 14.07 -0.08
N GLY A 36 -2.70 13.37 -0.98
CA GLY A 36 -4.14 13.29 -1.07
C GLY A 36 -4.78 14.53 -1.70
N ASN A 37 -6.07 14.43 -1.99
CA ASN A 37 -6.80 15.42 -2.82
C ASN A 37 -7.19 16.70 -2.06
N ASN A 38 -6.91 16.78 -0.75
CA ASN A 38 -7.22 17.95 0.08
C ASN A 38 -5.98 18.42 0.85
N PRO A 39 -5.04 19.11 0.19
CA PRO A 39 -3.79 19.54 0.80
C PRO A 39 -4.00 20.53 1.96
N SER A 40 -5.10 21.29 1.96
CA SER A 40 -5.43 22.25 3.03
C SER A 40 -5.59 21.62 4.40
N ARG A 41 -5.96 20.33 4.48
CA ARG A 41 -6.03 19.58 5.75
C ARG A 41 -4.66 19.35 6.39
N LEU A 42 -3.58 19.51 5.63
CA LEU A 42 -2.23 19.39 6.16
C LEU A 42 -1.87 20.55 7.08
N ASP A 43 -2.42 21.73 6.79
CA ASP A 43 -2.17 22.93 7.59
C ASP A 43 -2.82 22.83 8.99
N GLU A 44 -3.90 22.05 9.13
CA GLU A 44 -4.61 21.79 10.38
C GLU A 44 -3.90 20.80 11.33
N LEU A 45 -2.89 20.06 10.84
CA LEU A 45 -2.22 19.04 11.64
C LEU A 45 -1.31 19.65 12.71
N THR A 46 -1.29 19.05 13.90
CA THR A 46 -0.30 19.37 14.93
C THR A 46 1.11 18.96 14.50
N PRO A 47 2.19 19.52 15.08
CA PRO A 47 3.57 19.13 14.74
C PRO A 47 3.83 17.62 14.79
N THR A 48 3.33 16.94 15.83
CA THR A 48 3.44 15.49 15.98
C THR A 48 2.71 14.74 14.86
N GLN A 49 1.49 15.17 14.50
CA GLN A 49 0.73 14.56 13.41
C GLN A 49 1.42 14.78 12.06
N ARG A 50 2.04 15.95 11.85
CA ARG A 50 2.82 16.24 10.64
C ARG A 50 4.00 15.29 10.50
N GLU A 51 4.76 15.08 11.58
CA GLU A 51 5.90 14.15 11.59
C GLU A 51 5.46 12.71 11.30
N MET A 52 4.39 12.25 11.96
CA MET A 52 3.84 10.91 11.72
C MET A 52 3.35 10.75 10.28
N ALA A 53 2.66 11.76 9.74
CA ALA A 53 2.18 11.74 8.36
C ALA A 53 3.35 11.75 7.37
N SER A 54 4.41 12.52 7.63
CA SER A 54 5.62 12.52 6.81
C SER A 54 6.29 11.13 6.78
N LYS A 55 6.51 10.52 7.96
CA LYS A 55 7.05 9.16 8.07
C LYS A 55 6.19 8.13 7.33
N GLY A 56 4.87 8.26 7.41
CA GLY A 56 3.93 7.39 6.68
C GLY A 56 4.05 7.54 5.17
N ARG A 57 4.15 8.76 4.64
CA ARG A 57 4.33 9.02 3.21
C ARG A 57 5.66 8.51 2.69
N GLU A 58 6.74 8.76 3.42
CA GLU A 58 8.08 8.27 3.06
C GLU A 58 8.09 6.74 3.01
N PHE A 59 7.44 6.11 3.99
CA PHE A 59 7.31 4.66 4.02
C PHE A 59 6.53 4.11 2.83
N LEU A 60 5.38 4.73 2.52
CA LEU A 60 4.54 4.35 1.40
C LEU A 60 5.24 4.55 0.05
N TYR A 61 5.95 5.67 -0.12
CA TYR A 61 6.78 5.92 -1.31
C TYR A 61 7.90 4.88 -1.46
N ARG A 62 8.58 4.54 -0.35
CA ARG A 62 9.61 3.50 -0.37
C ARG A 62 9.07 2.15 -0.82
N ILE A 63 7.86 1.78 -0.40
CA ILE A 63 7.17 0.56 -0.86
C ILE A 63 6.96 0.62 -2.39
N LEU A 64 6.39 1.72 -2.89
CA LEU A 64 6.17 1.94 -4.33
C LEU A 64 7.47 1.79 -5.13
N LYS A 65 8.50 2.56 -4.75
CA LYS A 65 9.82 2.59 -5.42
C LYS A 65 10.50 1.23 -5.45
N GLN A 66 10.43 0.47 -4.36
CA GLN A 66 11.17 -0.80 -4.25
C GLN A 66 10.50 -1.96 -4.97
N ARG A 67 9.16 -1.96 -5.12
CA ARG A 67 8.42 -3.18 -5.48
C ARG A 67 7.43 -3.03 -6.64
N TYR A 68 7.00 -1.83 -6.97
CA TYR A 68 5.81 -1.66 -7.81
C TYR A 68 5.97 -0.64 -8.95
N LEU A 69 6.76 0.42 -8.76
CA LEU A 69 6.98 1.40 -9.82
C LEU A 69 7.82 0.78 -10.95
N ASP A 70 7.36 0.93 -12.19
CA ASP A 70 7.95 0.36 -13.42
C ASP A 70 8.08 -1.18 -13.44
N ILE A 71 7.40 -1.86 -12.52
CA ILE A 71 7.35 -3.32 -12.48
C ILE A 71 6.13 -3.80 -13.29
N PRO A 72 6.30 -4.77 -14.22
CA PRO A 72 5.18 -5.35 -14.95
C PRO A 72 4.10 -5.92 -14.01
N PRO A 73 2.80 -5.81 -14.34
CA PRO A 73 1.69 -6.13 -13.42
C PRO A 73 1.79 -7.51 -12.77
N GLU A 74 2.13 -8.55 -13.52
CA GLU A 74 2.26 -9.91 -12.99
C GLU A 74 3.39 -10.05 -11.96
N ARG A 75 4.51 -9.35 -12.18
CA ARG A 75 5.64 -9.35 -11.27
C ARG A 75 5.33 -8.49 -10.03
N ALA A 76 4.66 -7.37 -10.22
CA ALA A 76 4.19 -6.50 -9.15
C ALA A 76 3.24 -7.27 -8.21
N TYR A 77 2.28 -8.02 -8.77
CA TYR A 77 1.40 -8.88 -7.99
C TYR A 77 2.14 -9.98 -7.23
N ARG A 78 3.10 -10.66 -7.89
CA ARG A 78 3.96 -11.65 -7.23
C ARG A 78 4.76 -11.06 -6.07
N ASN A 79 5.29 -9.84 -6.22
CA ASN A 79 5.99 -9.14 -5.14
C ASN A 79 5.09 -8.92 -3.92
N LEU A 80 3.84 -8.53 -4.13
CA LEU A 80 2.85 -8.37 -3.05
C LEU A 80 2.58 -9.70 -2.35
N MET A 81 2.27 -10.75 -3.11
CA MET A 81 1.94 -12.07 -2.54
C MET A 81 3.12 -12.67 -1.77
N GLN A 82 4.34 -12.54 -2.28
CA GLN A 82 5.55 -12.98 -1.57
C GLN A 82 5.76 -12.20 -0.27
N ARG A 83 5.59 -10.87 -0.31
CA ARG A 83 5.77 -10.02 0.87
C ARG A 83 4.78 -10.36 1.97
N LEU A 84 3.51 -10.51 1.61
CA LEU A 84 2.41 -10.73 2.54
C LEU A 84 2.37 -12.17 3.06
N SER A 85 2.69 -13.17 2.23
CA SER A 85 2.83 -14.56 2.68
C SER A 85 3.96 -14.72 3.69
N GLY A 86 5.08 -14.01 3.51
CA GLY A 86 6.16 -13.96 4.50
C GLY A 86 5.68 -13.50 5.89
N LEU A 87 4.73 -12.56 5.96
CA LEU A 87 4.20 -12.04 7.22
C LEU A 87 3.26 -13.04 7.91
N VAL A 88 2.34 -13.65 7.17
CA VAL A 88 1.39 -14.61 7.77
C VAL A 88 2.09 -15.89 8.20
N MET A 89 3.13 -16.30 7.47
CA MET A 89 3.93 -17.47 7.82
C MET A 89 4.78 -17.28 9.07
N LEU A 90 4.90 -16.09 9.67
CA LEU A 90 5.55 -15.94 10.99
C LEU A 90 4.68 -16.47 12.14
N ARG A 91 3.38 -16.73 11.92
CA ARG A 91 2.47 -17.19 12.96
C ARG A 91 2.42 -18.71 13.03
N GLN A 92 2.80 -19.26 14.19
CA GLN A 92 2.71 -20.69 14.47
C GLN A 92 1.31 -21.27 14.25
N LYS A 93 0.25 -20.55 14.61
CA LYS A 93 -1.14 -21.00 14.38
C LYS A 93 -1.47 -21.15 12.89
N ILE A 94 -0.99 -20.22 12.06
CA ILE A 94 -1.19 -20.29 10.60
C ILE A 94 -0.35 -21.43 10.03
N ARG A 95 0.91 -21.58 10.45
CA ARG A 95 1.74 -22.74 10.06
C ARG A 95 1.11 -24.07 10.44
N ALA A 96 0.58 -24.16 11.66
CA ALA A 96 -0.08 -25.37 12.15
C ALA A 96 -1.30 -25.68 11.27
N TRP A 97 -2.16 -24.69 10.99
CA TRP A 97 -3.30 -24.84 10.08
C TRP A 97 -2.87 -25.35 8.69
N VAL A 98 -1.82 -24.77 8.09
CA VAL A 98 -1.29 -25.24 6.80
C VAL A 98 -0.86 -26.71 6.88
N ASN A 99 -0.20 -27.10 7.96
CA ASN A 99 0.33 -28.45 8.14
C ASN A 99 -0.75 -29.49 8.48
N THR A 100 -1.83 -29.09 9.17
CA THR A 100 -2.92 -29.99 9.57
C THR A 100 -4.11 -29.97 8.62
N SER A 101 -4.18 -29.00 7.70
CA SER A 101 -5.21 -28.97 6.66
C SER A 101 -5.11 -30.25 5.83
N ARG A 102 -6.09 -31.14 6.02
CA ARG A 102 -6.30 -32.33 5.17
C ARG A 102 -6.68 -31.93 3.74
N ASP A 103 -7.10 -30.69 3.55
CA ASP A 103 -7.45 -30.10 2.27
C ASP A 103 -6.16 -29.69 1.53
N ARG A 104 -5.45 -30.70 1.01
CA ARG A 104 -4.14 -30.61 0.33
C ARG A 104 -4.13 -29.75 -0.95
N GLN A 105 -5.21 -29.04 -1.27
CA GLN A 105 -5.33 -28.29 -2.52
C GLN A 105 -5.12 -26.78 -2.37
N ARG A 106 -5.34 -26.17 -1.20
CA ARG A 106 -5.22 -24.71 -1.05
C ARG A 106 -3.90 -24.31 -0.42
N SER A 107 -3.10 -23.55 -1.18
CA SER A 107 -1.88 -22.94 -0.68
C SER A 107 -2.19 -21.72 0.18
N VAL A 108 -1.24 -21.31 1.03
CA VAL A 108 -1.32 -20.02 1.77
C VAL A 108 -1.52 -18.85 0.82
N ILE A 109 -0.96 -18.93 -0.39
CA ILE A 109 -1.09 -17.89 -1.40
C ILE A 109 -2.53 -17.79 -1.89
N ASP A 110 -3.24 -18.91 -2.07
CA ASP A 110 -4.63 -18.91 -2.51
C ASP A 110 -5.54 -18.24 -1.48
N VAL A 111 -5.41 -18.63 -0.21
CA VAL A 111 -6.17 -18.00 0.89
C VAL A 111 -5.81 -16.52 1.04
N LEU A 112 -4.53 -16.19 0.91
CA LEU A 112 -4.08 -14.80 0.97
C LEU A 112 -4.69 -13.96 -0.15
N GLN A 113 -4.76 -14.50 -1.36
CA GLN A 113 -5.42 -13.84 -2.48
C GLN A 113 -6.91 -13.60 -2.20
N GLU A 114 -7.62 -14.59 -1.66
CA GLU A 114 -9.04 -14.45 -1.26
C GLU A 114 -9.21 -13.35 -0.20
N VAL A 115 -8.38 -13.35 0.84
CA VAL A 115 -8.41 -12.33 1.91
C VAL A 115 -8.15 -10.92 1.35
N ILE A 116 -7.16 -10.77 0.47
CA ILE A 116 -6.87 -9.46 -0.14
C ILE A 116 -8.00 -9.01 -1.07
N GLN A 117 -8.60 -9.94 -1.83
CA GLN A 117 -9.75 -9.62 -2.67
C GLN A 117 -10.96 -9.19 -1.84
N GLU A 118 -11.25 -9.88 -0.74
CA GLU A 118 -12.31 -9.49 0.20
C GLU A 118 -12.04 -8.12 0.82
N MET A 119 -10.80 -7.87 1.25
CA MET A 119 -10.38 -6.57 1.78
C MET A 119 -10.54 -5.46 0.73
N LEU A 120 -10.13 -5.70 -0.51
CA LEU A 120 -10.32 -4.74 -1.60
C LEU A 120 -11.80 -4.46 -1.83
N ASN A 121 -12.68 -5.47 -1.75
CA ASN A 121 -14.11 -5.32 -2.02
C ASN A 121 -14.90 -4.67 -0.86
N SER A 122 -14.48 -4.88 0.39
CA SER A 122 -15.31 -4.55 1.56
C SER A 122 -14.67 -3.56 2.54
N ASP A 123 -13.34 -3.42 2.54
CA ASP A 123 -12.66 -2.54 3.49
C ASP A 123 -12.81 -1.07 3.06
N ARG A 124 -13.51 -0.30 3.89
CA ARG A 124 -13.79 1.12 3.64
C ARG A 124 -12.53 1.94 3.40
N TYR A 125 -11.42 1.63 4.07
CA TYR A 125 -10.18 2.36 3.86
C TYR A 125 -9.62 2.09 2.46
N LEU A 126 -9.56 0.83 2.03
CA LEU A 126 -9.04 0.47 0.71
C LEU A 126 -9.94 0.98 -0.42
N GLN A 127 -11.25 0.90 -0.26
CA GLN A 127 -12.21 1.49 -1.21
C GLN A 127 -11.98 3.00 -1.38
N GLN A 128 -11.74 3.72 -0.28
CA GLN A 128 -11.39 5.14 -0.34
C GLN A 128 -10.03 5.39 -1.01
N GLN A 129 -9.03 4.52 -0.79
CA GLN A 129 -7.74 4.62 -1.49
C GLN A 129 -7.91 4.39 -2.99
N MET A 130 -8.67 3.38 -3.41
CA MET A 130 -8.96 3.11 -4.81
C MET A 130 -9.62 4.31 -5.51
N ALA A 131 -10.64 4.91 -4.87
CA ALA A 131 -11.28 6.11 -5.37
C ALA A 131 -10.28 7.28 -5.53
N LYS A 132 -9.48 7.56 -4.50
CA LYS A 132 -8.46 8.62 -4.56
C LYS A 132 -7.41 8.38 -5.65
N ILE A 133 -6.91 7.15 -5.77
CA ILE A 133 -5.93 6.80 -6.81
C ILE A 133 -6.53 7.01 -8.21
N SER A 134 -7.82 6.71 -8.39
CA SER A 134 -8.51 6.93 -9.67
C SER A 134 -8.61 8.41 -10.05
N GLU A 135 -8.67 9.31 -9.06
CA GLU A 135 -8.63 10.77 -9.27
C GLU A 135 -7.21 11.25 -9.60
N CYS A 136 -6.18 10.60 -9.04
CA CYS A 136 -4.78 11.01 -9.25
C CYS A 136 -4.20 10.62 -10.61
N THR A 137 -4.66 9.55 -11.25
CA THR A 137 -4.10 9.12 -12.54
C THR A 137 -5.06 8.35 -13.43
N LYS A 138 -4.98 8.61 -14.75
CA LYS A 138 -5.67 7.82 -15.78
C LYS A 138 -4.84 6.63 -16.26
N ASN A 139 -3.53 6.61 -15.99
CA ASN A 139 -2.64 5.54 -16.43
C ASN A 139 -2.96 4.24 -15.64
N PRO A 140 -3.40 3.16 -16.31
CA PRO A 140 -3.79 1.92 -15.63
C PRO A 140 -2.62 1.22 -14.93
N ASN A 141 -1.42 1.26 -15.52
CA ASN A 141 -0.23 0.62 -14.94
C ASN A 141 0.18 1.35 -13.66
N LEU A 142 0.25 2.68 -13.69
CA LEU A 142 0.59 3.47 -12.50
C LEU A 142 -0.47 3.29 -11.41
N ARG A 143 -1.76 3.35 -11.76
CA ARG A 143 -2.86 3.09 -10.82
C ARG A 143 -2.73 1.74 -10.12
N ASN A 144 -2.36 0.68 -10.85
CA ASN A 144 -2.11 -0.62 -10.25
C ASN A 144 -0.91 -0.59 -9.29
N SER A 145 0.20 0.04 -9.67
CA SER A 145 1.38 0.17 -8.80
C SER A 145 1.07 0.92 -7.50
N LEU A 146 0.31 2.02 -7.58
CA LEU A 146 -0.11 2.79 -6.41
C LEU A 146 -1.04 1.96 -5.51
N LEU A 147 -2.00 1.22 -6.09
CA LEU A 147 -2.91 0.38 -5.33
C LEU A 147 -2.16 -0.75 -4.59
N LEU A 148 -1.25 -1.45 -5.27
CA LEU A 148 -0.46 -2.52 -4.65
C LEU A 148 0.39 -2.00 -3.49
N ALA A 149 1.01 -0.82 -3.66
CA ALA A 149 1.75 -0.17 -2.58
C ALA A 149 0.85 0.20 -1.39
N SER A 150 -0.34 0.74 -1.63
CA SER A 150 -1.32 1.04 -0.58
C SER A 150 -1.83 -0.22 0.14
N VAL A 151 -2.07 -1.31 -0.59
CA VAL A 151 -2.49 -2.59 0.01
C VAL A 151 -1.38 -3.14 0.89
N GLU A 152 -0.14 -3.15 0.41
CA GLU A 152 0.98 -3.63 1.21
C GLU A 152 1.14 -2.80 2.49
N GLU A 153 1.18 -1.48 2.37
CA GLU A 153 1.32 -0.58 3.52
C GLU A 153 0.20 -0.80 4.53
N TYR A 154 -1.04 -0.94 4.08
CA TYR A 154 -2.18 -1.17 4.96
C TYR A 154 -2.10 -2.51 5.68
N CYS A 155 -1.72 -3.57 4.96
CA CYS A 155 -1.60 -4.93 5.50
C CYS A 155 -0.54 -5.04 6.60
N ILE A 156 0.51 -4.23 6.53
CA ILE A 156 1.62 -4.26 7.50
C ILE A 156 1.44 -3.32 8.69
N ARG A 157 0.39 -2.49 8.70
CA ARG A 157 0.10 -1.62 9.85
C ARG A 157 -0.09 -2.44 11.13
N PRO A 158 0.52 -2.02 12.25
CA PRO A 158 0.42 -2.76 13.50
C PRO A 158 -0.96 -2.56 14.14
N ILE A 159 -1.58 -3.67 14.52
CA ILE A 159 -2.75 -3.77 15.39
C ILE A 159 -2.39 -4.70 16.54
N ARG A 160 -2.38 -4.19 17.77
CA ARG A 160 -1.98 -4.95 18.98
C ARG A 160 -0.63 -5.67 18.80
N ASN A 161 0.36 -4.96 18.27
CA ASN A 161 1.72 -5.45 17.98
C ASN A 161 1.80 -6.56 16.90
N GLN A 162 0.81 -6.68 16.02
CA GLN A 162 0.84 -7.62 14.89
C GLN A 162 0.38 -6.92 13.60
N PRO A 163 0.84 -7.33 12.41
CA PRO A 163 0.30 -6.80 11.15
C PRO A 163 -1.21 -7.02 11.05
N LEU A 164 -1.96 -6.02 10.59
CA LEU A 164 -3.40 -6.10 10.32
C LEU A 164 -3.75 -7.37 9.52
N LEU A 165 -2.96 -7.69 8.51
CA LEU A 165 -3.18 -8.84 7.65
C LEU A 165 -3.29 -10.16 8.44
N VAL A 166 -2.50 -10.33 9.50
CA VAL A 166 -2.55 -11.55 10.32
C VAL A 166 -3.92 -11.72 10.96
N TYR A 167 -4.52 -10.62 11.43
CA TYR A 167 -5.85 -10.64 12.02
C TYR A 167 -6.93 -10.98 10.98
N ARG A 168 -6.87 -10.34 9.80
CA ARG A 168 -7.78 -10.60 8.69
C ARG A 168 -7.70 -12.05 8.22
N PHE A 169 -6.49 -12.57 8.07
CA PHE A 169 -6.25 -13.94 7.66
C PHE A 169 -6.79 -14.95 8.67
N VAL A 170 -6.52 -14.77 9.96
CA VAL A 170 -7.04 -15.67 11.01
C VAL A 170 -8.57 -15.62 11.09
N ASN A 171 -9.17 -14.45 10.89
CA ASN A 171 -10.63 -14.33 10.88
C ASN A 171 -11.25 -15.01 9.66
N TYR A 172 -10.62 -14.95 8.49
CA TYR A 172 -11.08 -15.63 7.28
C TYR A 172 -11.07 -17.17 7.43
N LEU A 173 -10.14 -17.71 8.21
CA LEU A 173 -10.05 -19.15 8.50
C LEU A 173 -11.08 -19.67 9.51
N ARG A 174 -11.87 -18.80 10.15
CA ARG A 174 -12.86 -19.17 11.16
C ARG A 174 -14.24 -19.31 10.53
#